data_AF-A0A3C0Q3U2-F1
#
_entry.id   AF-A0A3C0Q3U2-F1
#
_cell.length_a   1.000
_cell.length_b   1.000
_cell.length_c   1.000
_cell.angle_alpha   90.00
_cell.angle_beta   90.00
_cell.angle_gamma   90.00
#
_symmetry.space_group_name_H-M   'P 1'
#
loop_
_entity.id
_entity.type
_entity.pdbx_description
1 polymer ?
#
loop_
_entity_poly.entity_id
_entity_poly.type
_entity_poly.pdbx_seq_one_letter_code
_entity_poly.pdbx_strand_id
1 'polypeptide(L)'
;MSSGAGFATERRWFSLKHLFLDKVGLMPNWAIDRDVIIPKLSEVLSQRHMTKMNAAAFLCALSIKHVHSHYDPVTFLGNFLKLYNAKTIQEICEIEEIAPGSSAHKELWSVYHSAPGKNTKRIEAVKIRCWARDLERATNPKGRWAFPGHQRQSITVTEIEELLKHYPSQMRIPDGEEEVPEIVEKLQESDGSRTNSAFPKDDYLPLLRDLRAKGQINETQCGILLCFILHSREKRNDKKTSYVTHPMAVANLVRQHGERYGLNSRDVWMATLAALLHDGGEKSNINLDQDLDGLLPPQVVEAIKCLHKRDDESYSQYLERCASNPLAAVVKLCDIYHNSTDAGSNPAFKQVYVYPIAANYVQYRLKHPNEKLSVAEFVKHNKICSEEVFAEIERIAQHDTDKKKPASAYRNSLGDLNNLKTMDDILSETIISNEEDPVAHADSRRKEDPSLQP
;
A
#
# COMPACT_ATOMS: atom_id res chain seq x y z
N MET A 1 -18.55 18.83 -3.58
CA MET A 1 -18.94 18.05 -4.78
C MET A 1 -18.48 18.73 -6.07
N SER A 2 -17.18 19.01 -6.23
CA SER A 2 -16.60 19.64 -7.45
C SER A 2 -15.28 18.98 -7.91
N SER A 3 -15.01 17.73 -7.51
CA SER A 3 -13.62 17.20 -7.49
C SER A 3 -13.28 16.14 -8.54
N GLY A 4 -14.26 15.47 -9.18
CA GLY A 4 -13.99 14.37 -10.11
C GLY A 4 -13.47 14.81 -11.49
N ALA A 5 -14.18 15.75 -12.15
CA ALA A 5 -13.81 16.24 -13.47
C ALA A 5 -12.49 17.02 -13.47
N GLY A 6 -12.22 17.78 -12.40
CA GLY A 6 -10.95 18.48 -12.19
C GLY A 6 -9.77 17.50 -12.08
N PHE A 7 -9.92 16.45 -11.27
CA PHE A 7 -8.87 15.44 -11.08
C PHE A 7 -8.56 14.63 -12.35
N ALA A 8 -9.59 14.23 -13.10
CA ALA A 8 -9.39 13.57 -14.39
C ALA A 8 -8.65 14.47 -15.40
N THR A 9 -8.96 15.77 -15.39
CA THR A 9 -8.29 16.76 -16.23
C THR A 9 -6.84 16.98 -15.81
N GLU A 10 -6.57 17.12 -14.51
CA GLU A 10 -5.21 17.21 -13.95
C GLU A 10 -4.34 16.01 -14.34
N ARG A 11 -4.87 14.78 -14.18
CA ARG A 11 -4.20 13.54 -14.60
C ARG A 11 -3.86 13.56 -16.08
N ARG A 12 -4.82 13.94 -16.93
CA ARG A 12 -4.61 14.00 -18.38
C ARG A 12 -3.54 15.01 -18.77
N TRP A 13 -3.54 16.20 -18.17
CA TRP A 13 -2.52 17.22 -18.41
C TRP A 13 -1.13 16.76 -17.95
N PHE A 14 -1.05 16.11 -16.78
CA PHE A 14 0.20 15.53 -16.28
C PHE A 14 0.75 14.49 -17.27
N SER A 15 -0.08 13.55 -17.72
CA SER A 15 0.30 12.54 -18.71
C SER A 15 0.76 13.15 -20.03
N LEU A 16 0.02 14.14 -20.57
CA LEU A 16 0.37 14.81 -21.82
C LEU A 16 1.69 15.57 -21.73
N LYS A 17 1.95 16.25 -20.61
CA LYS A 17 3.23 16.94 -20.36
C LYS A 17 4.40 15.97 -20.38
N HIS A 18 4.30 14.85 -19.66
CA HIS A 18 5.38 13.86 -19.59
C HIS A 18 5.58 13.14 -20.93
N LEU A 19 4.48 12.80 -21.62
CA LEU A 19 4.55 12.26 -22.97
C LEU A 19 5.28 13.21 -23.93
N PHE A 20 4.97 14.51 -23.87
CA PHE A 20 5.66 15.51 -24.68
C PHE A 20 7.16 15.55 -24.33
N LEU A 21 7.50 15.68 -23.05
CA LEU A 21 8.90 15.74 -22.58
C LEU A 21 9.71 14.50 -22.98
N ASP A 22 9.12 13.31 -22.92
CA ASP A 22 9.76 12.07 -23.38
C ASP A 22 9.96 12.08 -24.90
N LYS A 23 8.94 12.48 -25.67
CA LYS A 23 9.04 12.56 -27.15
C LYS A 23 10.09 13.55 -27.63
N VAL A 24 10.31 14.65 -26.90
CA VAL A 24 11.35 15.64 -27.24
C VAL A 24 12.70 15.37 -26.58
N GLY A 25 12.85 14.27 -25.84
CA GLY A 25 14.12 13.87 -25.23
C GLY A 25 14.58 14.74 -24.06
N LEU A 26 13.65 15.43 -23.39
CA LEU A 26 13.92 16.28 -22.22
C LEU A 26 13.54 15.61 -20.89
N MET A 27 12.91 14.43 -20.94
CA MET A 27 12.50 13.70 -19.75
C MET A 27 13.65 12.85 -19.20
N PRO A 28 14.05 13.05 -17.93
CA PRO A 28 15.04 12.20 -17.29
C PRO A 28 14.52 10.76 -17.17
N ASN A 29 15.45 9.80 -17.19
CA ASN A 29 15.09 8.38 -17.08
C ASN A 29 14.77 8.00 -15.62
N TRP A 30 15.54 8.54 -14.66
CA TRP A 30 15.40 8.30 -13.22
C TRP A 30 15.13 9.59 -12.47
N ALA A 31 14.44 9.45 -11.34
CA ALA A 31 14.31 10.53 -10.38
C ALA A 31 15.65 10.93 -9.77
N ILE A 32 16.48 9.93 -9.41
CA ILE A 32 17.77 10.10 -8.75
C ILE A 32 18.86 9.57 -9.69
N ASP A 33 20.01 10.22 -9.72
CA ASP A 33 21.18 9.74 -10.45
C ASP A 33 21.53 8.30 -10.02
N ARG A 34 21.66 7.38 -10.98
CA ARG A 34 22.02 5.99 -10.70
C ARG A 34 23.31 5.85 -9.90
N ASP A 35 24.30 6.71 -10.13
CA ASP A 35 25.60 6.62 -9.46
C ASP A 35 25.50 7.02 -7.97
N VAL A 36 24.39 7.67 -7.59
CA VAL A 36 24.07 8.01 -6.20
C VAL A 36 23.27 6.90 -5.53
N ILE A 37 22.23 6.38 -6.21
CA ILE A 37 21.29 5.44 -5.58
C ILE A 37 21.78 3.99 -5.58
N ILE A 38 22.50 3.54 -6.61
CA ILE A 38 22.99 2.16 -6.71
C ILE A 38 23.94 1.80 -5.56
N PRO A 39 24.95 2.63 -5.21
CA PRO A 39 25.81 2.34 -4.06
C PRO A 39 25.04 2.30 -2.73
N LYS A 40 24.12 3.25 -2.49
CA LYS A 40 23.28 3.28 -1.29
C LYS A 40 22.41 2.02 -1.18
N LEU A 41 21.81 1.58 -2.28
CA LEU A 41 20.97 0.38 -2.27
C LEU A 41 21.80 -0.91 -2.13
N SER A 42 23.01 -0.95 -2.67
CA SER A 42 23.97 -2.04 -2.47
C SER A 42 24.31 -2.22 -0.99
N GLU A 43 24.57 -1.11 -0.27
CA GLU A 43 24.80 -1.14 1.17
C GLU A 43 23.57 -1.67 1.93
N VAL A 44 22.39 -1.11 1.67
CA VAL A 44 21.11 -1.55 2.26
C VAL A 44 20.86 -3.05 2.03
N LEU A 45 21.15 -3.56 0.84
CA LEU A 45 21.04 -4.99 0.52
C LEU A 45 22.05 -5.82 1.30
N SER A 46 23.31 -5.40 1.35
CA SER A 46 24.38 -6.11 2.09
C SER A 46 24.08 -6.26 3.58
N GLN A 47 23.40 -5.27 4.15
CA GLN A 47 22.99 -5.23 5.55
C GLN A 47 21.62 -5.89 5.80
N ARG A 48 20.98 -6.45 4.76
CA ARG A 48 19.64 -7.07 4.80
C ARG A 48 18.53 -6.11 5.26
N HIS A 49 18.73 -4.81 5.07
CA HIS A 49 17.77 -3.76 5.43
C HIS A 49 16.59 -3.67 4.46
N MET A 50 16.71 -4.29 3.28
CA MET A 50 15.64 -4.41 2.28
C MET A 50 15.79 -5.75 1.53
N THR A 51 14.68 -6.45 1.28
CA THR A 51 14.71 -7.70 0.52
C THR A 51 15.01 -7.47 -0.96
N LYS A 52 15.48 -8.50 -1.67
CA LYS A 52 15.72 -8.41 -3.14
C LYS A 52 14.49 -7.93 -3.91
N MET A 53 13.31 -8.48 -3.58
CA MET A 53 12.04 -8.12 -4.20
C MET A 53 11.69 -6.65 -3.95
N ASN A 54 11.80 -6.19 -2.70
CA ASN A 54 11.51 -4.81 -2.34
C ASN A 54 12.50 -3.84 -2.98
N ALA A 55 13.78 -4.19 -3.09
CA ALA A 55 14.77 -3.36 -3.76
C ALA A 55 14.49 -3.20 -5.25
N ALA A 56 14.13 -4.28 -5.95
CA ALA A 56 13.72 -4.19 -7.36
C ALA A 56 12.47 -3.32 -7.55
N ALA A 57 11.47 -3.51 -6.67
CA ALA A 57 10.24 -2.72 -6.68
C ALA A 57 10.49 -1.23 -6.36
N PHE A 58 11.36 -0.95 -5.39
CA PHE A 58 11.79 0.39 -5.00
C PHE A 58 12.50 1.11 -6.15
N LEU A 59 13.43 0.44 -6.84
CA LEU A 59 14.06 0.98 -8.05
C LEU A 59 13.03 1.29 -9.14
N CYS A 60 12.08 0.39 -9.36
CA CYS A 60 11.01 0.61 -10.34
C CYS A 60 10.19 1.88 -10.01
N ALA A 61 9.89 2.11 -8.73
CA ALA A 61 9.18 3.31 -8.28
C ALA A 61 9.97 4.62 -8.51
N LEU A 62 11.31 4.56 -8.60
CA LEU A 62 12.17 5.70 -8.95
C LEU A 62 12.20 6.02 -10.45
N SER A 63 11.67 5.14 -11.30
CA SER A 63 11.54 5.41 -12.74
C SER A 63 10.52 6.51 -12.98
N ILE A 64 10.92 7.54 -13.73
CA ILE A 64 9.97 8.58 -14.18
C ILE A 64 9.23 8.10 -15.44
N LYS A 65 9.87 7.22 -16.23
CA LYS A 65 9.36 6.75 -17.53
C LYS A 65 8.55 5.46 -17.38
N HIS A 66 7.37 5.56 -16.77
CA HIS A 66 6.39 4.46 -16.71
C HIS A 66 5.41 4.52 -17.90
N VAL A 67 5.93 4.25 -19.10
CA VAL A 67 5.19 4.37 -20.38
C VAL A 67 3.92 3.51 -20.42
N HIS A 68 3.97 2.33 -19.81
CA HIS A 68 2.85 1.39 -19.74
C HIS A 68 1.63 1.94 -18.98
N SER A 69 1.83 2.90 -18.06
CA SER A 69 0.72 3.60 -17.42
C SER A 69 0.32 4.88 -18.15
N HIS A 70 0.84 5.13 -19.35
CA HIS A 70 0.69 6.38 -20.08
C HIS A 70 1.07 7.62 -19.24
N TYR A 71 2.11 7.48 -18.43
CA TYR A 71 2.57 8.52 -17.50
C TYR A 71 1.53 8.94 -16.45
N ASP A 72 0.43 8.20 -16.30
CA ASP A 72 -0.60 8.50 -15.31
C ASP A 72 -0.22 7.90 -13.94
N PRO A 73 -0.10 8.72 -12.87
CA PRO A 73 0.32 8.26 -11.55
C PRO A 73 -0.68 7.31 -10.88
N VAL A 74 -1.97 7.42 -11.19
CA VAL A 74 -3.01 6.56 -10.59
C VAL A 74 -2.96 5.17 -11.22
N THR A 75 -2.86 5.10 -12.55
CA THR A 75 -2.68 3.84 -13.29
C THR A 75 -1.35 3.17 -12.91
N PHE A 76 -0.28 3.96 -12.74
CA PHE A 76 1.01 3.43 -12.27
C PHE A 76 0.88 2.77 -10.89
N LEU A 77 0.28 3.45 -9.91
CA LEU A 77 0.03 2.90 -8.58
C LEU A 77 -0.79 1.61 -8.64
N GLY A 78 -1.84 1.60 -9.47
CA GLY A 78 -2.71 0.43 -9.63
C GLY A 78 -1.99 -0.78 -10.18
N ASN A 79 -1.20 -0.61 -11.24
CA ASN A 79 -0.42 -1.69 -11.85
C ASN A 79 0.67 -2.18 -10.90
N PHE A 80 1.35 -1.25 -10.22
CA PHE A 80 2.38 -1.57 -9.23
C PHE A 80 1.82 -2.43 -8.08
N LEU A 81 0.68 -2.03 -7.49
CA LEU A 81 0.03 -2.76 -6.41
C LEU A 81 -0.47 -4.13 -6.86
N LYS A 82 -1.05 -4.25 -8.06
CA LYS A 82 -1.48 -5.54 -8.61
C LYS A 82 -0.29 -6.49 -8.73
N LEU A 83 0.79 -6.07 -9.38
CA LEU A 83 1.98 -6.89 -9.58
C LEU A 83 2.64 -7.27 -8.25
N TYR A 84 2.77 -6.31 -7.32
CA TYR A 84 3.33 -6.59 -6.00
C TYR A 84 2.53 -7.65 -5.23
N ASN A 85 1.19 -7.62 -5.32
CA ASN A 85 0.31 -8.53 -4.60
C ASN A 85 -0.01 -9.85 -5.32
N ALA A 86 0.41 -10.03 -6.58
CA ALA A 86 0.15 -11.27 -7.33
C ALA A 86 0.72 -12.51 -6.61
N LYS A 87 -0.05 -13.56 -6.47
CA LYS A 87 0.28 -14.81 -5.78
C LYS A 87 0.64 -15.93 -6.75
N THR A 88 0.25 -15.81 -8.03
CA THR A 88 0.51 -16.83 -9.06
C THR A 88 1.19 -16.24 -10.29
N ILE A 89 1.86 -17.07 -11.08
CA ILE A 89 2.45 -16.64 -12.35
C ILE A 89 1.37 -16.30 -13.38
N GLN A 90 0.21 -16.94 -13.31
CA GLN A 90 -0.94 -16.65 -14.15
C GLN A 90 -1.44 -15.22 -13.91
N GLU A 91 -1.64 -14.84 -12.65
CA GLU A 91 -1.99 -13.45 -12.27
C GLU A 91 -0.94 -12.46 -12.77
N ILE A 92 0.35 -12.78 -12.66
CA ILE A 92 1.42 -11.91 -13.19
C ILE A 92 1.27 -11.74 -14.71
N CYS A 93 1.11 -12.83 -15.46
CA CYS A 93 0.92 -12.76 -16.91
C CYS A 93 -0.33 -11.95 -17.31
N GLU A 94 -1.42 -12.07 -16.56
CA GLU A 94 -2.65 -11.29 -16.78
C GLU A 94 -2.42 -9.79 -16.53
N ILE A 95 -1.78 -9.44 -15.41
CA ILE A 95 -1.45 -8.06 -15.05
C ILE A 95 -0.52 -7.41 -16.08
N GLU A 96 0.41 -8.19 -16.60
CA GLU A 96 1.40 -7.78 -17.60
C GLU A 96 0.85 -7.82 -19.04
N GLU A 97 -0.42 -8.22 -19.21
CA GLU A 97 -1.09 -8.39 -20.51
C GLU A 97 -0.32 -9.33 -21.46
N ILE A 98 0.32 -10.37 -20.91
CA ILE A 98 1.14 -11.33 -21.64
C ILE A 98 0.28 -12.49 -22.14
N ALA A 99 0.14 -12.58 -23.47
CA ALA A 99 -0.60 -13.67 -24.11
C ALA A 99 0.05 -15.05 -23.85
N PRO A 100 -0.74 -16.09 -23.51
CA PRO A 100 -0.25 -17.46 -23.36
C PRO A 100 0.52 -17.95 -24.58
N GLY A 101 1.67 -18.59 -24.35
CA GLY A 101 2.52 -19.16 -25.41
C GLY A 101 3.40 -18.16 -26.17
N SER A 102 3.26 -16.85 -25.93
CA SER A 102 4.16 -15.81 -26.46
C SER A 102 5.62 -15.99 -25.99
N SER A 103 6.56 -15.28 -26.62
CA SER A 103 7.96 -15.29 -26.18
C SER A 103 8.11 -14.78 -24.74
N ALA A 104 7.43 -13.68 -24.39
CA ALA A 104 7.40 -13.13 -23.04
C ALA A 104 6.80 -14.11 -22.03
N HIS A 105 5.73 -14.83 -22.40
CA HIS A 105 5.16 -15.88 -21.56
C HIS A 105 6.19 -16.98 -21.28
N LYS A 106 6.84 -17.52 -22.33
CA LYS A 106 7.86 -18.56 -22.19
C LYS A 106 9.04 -18.11 -21.32
N GLU A 107 9.44 -16.85 -21.45
CA GLU A 107 10.50 -16.24 -20.65
C GLU A 107 10.15 -16.22 -19.15
N LEU A 108 8.98 -15.69 -18.77
CA LEU A 108 8.57 -15.64 -17.37
C LEU A 108 8.44 -17.03 -16.76
N TRP A 109 7.92 -18.00 -17.51
CA TRP A 109 7.88 -19.40 -17.07
C TRP A 109 9.26 -20.01 -16.94
N SER A 110 10.22 -19.66 -17.81
CA SER A 110 11.61 -20.10 -17.66
C SER A 110 12.22 -19.56 -16.36
N VAL A 111 12.01 -18.28 -16.04
CA VAL A 111 12.44 -17.69 -14.77
C VAL A 111 11.81 -18.41 -13.57
N TYR A 112 10.49 -18.64 -13.62
CA TYR A 112 9.77 -19.34 -12.56
C TYR A 112 10.32 -20.74 -12.27
N HIS A 113 10.55 -21.55 -13.32
CA HIS A 113 11.05 -22.92 -13.16
C HIS A 113 12.51 -22.98 -12.74
N SER A 114 13.32 -21.99 -13.14
CA SER A 114 14.74 -21.93 -12.82
C SER A 114 15.02 -21.35 -11.43
N ALA A 115 14.07 -20.59 -10.86
CA ALA A 115 14.23 -19.98 -9.55
C ALA A 115 14.26 -21.04 -8.40
N PRO A 116 15.24 -20.98 -7.50
CA PRO A 116 15.34 -21.90 -6.38
C PRO A 116 14.29 -21.60 -5.30
N GLY A 117 13.98 -22.61 -4.48
CA GLY A 117 13.10 -22.47 -3.32
C GLY A 117 11.63 -22.80 -3.58
N LYS A 118 10.78 -22.49 -2.58
CA LYS A 118 9.33 -22.74 -2.61
C LYS A 118 8.63 -21.83 -3.63
N ASN A 119 7.38 -22.16 -3.96
CA ASN A 119 6.55 -21.39 -4.90
C ASN A 119 6.61 -19.87 -4.67
N THR A 120 6.47 -19.40 -3.43
CA THR A 120 6.56 -17.97 -3.08
C THR A 120 7.84 -17.31 -3.60
N LYS A 121 9.01 -17.95 -3.44
CA LYS A 121 10.30 -17.43 -3.92
C LYS A 121 10.41 -17.42 -5.45
N ARG A 122 9.79 -18.39 -6.12
CA ARG A 122 9.70 -18.41 -7.58
C ARG A 122 8.85 -17.27 -8.10
N ILE A 123 7.72 -17.00 -7.45
CA ILE A 123 6.84 -15.85 -7.76
C ILE A 123 7.57 -14.52 -7.52
N GLU A 124 8.32 -14.37 -6.42
CA GLU A 124 9.16 -13.19 -6.17
C GLU A 124 10.17 -12.97 -7.32
N ALA A 125 10.83 -14.04 -7.80
CA ALA A 125 11.80 -13.95 -8.90
C ALA A 125 11.16 -13.48 -10.21
N VAL A 126 9.95 -13.96 -10.53
CA VAL A 126 9.20 -13.51 -11.72
C VAL A 126 8.85 -12.03 -11.61
N LYS A 127 8.40 -11.54 -10.45
CA LYS A 127 8.11 -10.12 -10.23
C LYS A 127 9.35 -9.23 -10.37
N ILE A 128 10.47 -9.67 -9.79
CA ILE A 128 11.78 -9.00 -9.96
C ILE A 128 12.11 -8.88 -11.44
N ARG A 129 11.91 -9.94 -12.23
CA ARG A 129 12.14 -9.93 -13.67
C ARG A 129 11.26 -8.90 -14.39
N CYS A 130 9.96 -8.83 -14.07
CA CYS A 130 9.05 -7.83 -14.64
C CYS A 130 9.54 -6.41 -14.36
N TRP A 131 9.84 -6.07 -13.10
CA TRP A 131 10.34 -4.75 -12.75
C TRP A 131 11.70 -4.42 -13.37
N ALA A 132 12.62 -5.39 -13.44
CA ALA A 132 13.90 -5.19 -14.09
C ALA A 132 13.76 -4.90 -15.59
N ARG A 133 12.85 -5.60 -16.27
CA ARG A 133 12.52 -5.37 -17.68
C ARG A 133 11.88 -4.00 -17.89
N ASP A 134 10.98 -3.58 -17.01
CA ASP A 134 10.33 -2.28 -17.11
C ASP A 134 11.31 -1.13 -16.87
N LEU A 135 12.22 -1.28 -15.90
CA LEU A 135 13.34 -0.36 -15.69
C LEU A 135 14.29 -0.27 -16.88
N GLU A 136 14.67 -1.42 -17.44
CA GLU A 136 15.52 -1.44 -18.63
C GLU A 136 14.83 -0.71 -19.79
N ARG A 137 13.55 -0.99 -20.06
CA ARG A 137 12.76 -0.29 -21.09
C ARG A 137 12.67 1.21 -20.83
N ALA A 138 12.37 1.60 -19.60
CA ALA A 138 12.23 3.00 -19.19
C ALA A 138 13.52 3.80 -19.35
N THR A 139 14.67 3.14 -19.25
CA THR A 139 15.98 3.80 -19.19
C THR A 139 16.81 3.58 -20.45
N ASN A 140 16.35 2.72 -21.36
CA ASN A 140 17.00 2.43 -22.62
C ASN A 140 16.88 3.63 -23.58
N PRO A 141 17.99 4.20 -24.07
CA PRO A 141 18.00 5.40 -24.90
C PRO A 141 17.51 5.18 -26.35
N LYS A 142 16.80 4.09 -26.67
CA LYS A 142 16.34 3.76 -28.03
C LYS A 142 15.24 4.73 -28.53
N GLY A 143 15.66 5.95 -28.86
CA GLY A 143 14.89 6.99 -29.55
C GLY A 143 15.78 7.76 -30.53
N ARG A 144 15.16 8.44 -31.52
CA ARG A 144 15.82 9.19 -32.61
C ARG A 144 16.76 10.34 -32.14
N TRP A 145 16.79 10.62 -30.83
CA TRP A 145 17.49 11.74 -30.19
C TRP A 145 18.24 11.26 -28.94
N ALA A 146 19.06 10.23 -29.07
CA ALA A 146 19.93 9.79 -27.97
C ALA A 146 21.02 10.85 -27.71
N PHE A 147 20.81 11.72 -26.72
CA PHE A 147 21.83 12.68 -26.30
C PHE A 147 22.94 11.96 -25.49
N PRO A 148 24.22 12.34 -25.63
CA PRO A 148 25.36 11.63 -25.01
C PRO A 148 25.28 11.43 -23.48
N GLY A 149 24.52 12.24 -22.76
CA GLY A 149 24.30 12.09 -21.31
C GLY A 149 23.30 11.01 -20.89
N HIS A 150 22.42 10.55 -21.79
CA HIS A 150 21.35 9.59 -21.45
C HIS A 150 21.85 8.15 -21.29
N GLN A 151 22.97 7.78 -21.93
CA GLN A 151 23.57 6.46 -21.76
C GLN A 151 24.08 6.21 -20.34
N ARG A 152 24.54 7.25 -19.63
CA ARG A 152 25.01 7.11 -18.24
C ARG A 152 23.90 6.73 -17.27
N GLN A 153 22.64 7.07 -17.57
CA GLN A 153 21.47 6.77 -16.71
C GLN A 153 20.72 5.48 -17.11
N SER A 154 21.19 4.74 -18.12
CA SER A 154 20.57 3.47 -18.51
C SER A 154 20.97 2.35 -17.54
N ILE A 155 20.03 1.50 -17.14
CA ILE A 155 20.31 0.29 -16.39
C ILE A 155 19.79 -0.92 -17.16
N THR A 156 20.59 -1.96 -17.26
CA THR A 156 20.19 -3.25 -17.84
C THR A 156 19.60 -4.16 -16.78
N VAL A 157 18.86 -5.18 -17.22
CA VAL A 157 18.42 -6.24 -16.32
C VAL A 157 19.63 -6.86 -15.61
N THR A 158 20.69 -7.18 -16.35
CA THR A 158 21.87 -7.84 -15.79
C THR A 158 22.49 -7.00 -14.68
N GLU A 159 22.59 -5.69 -14.84
CA GLU A 159 23.06 -4.79 -13.78
C GLU A 159 22.15 -4.82 -12.53
N ILE A 160 20.82 -4.88 -12.71
CA ILE A 160 19.88 -5.02 -11.59
C ILE A 160 20.10 -6.37 -10.90
N GLU A 161 20.23 -7.46 -11.65
CA GLU A 161 20.49 -8.79 -11.10
C GLU A 161 21.82 -8.85 -10.33
N GLU A 162 22.88 -8.21 -10.83
CA GLU A 162 24.16 -8.07 -10.12
C GLU A 162 24.03 -7.25 -8.84
N LEU A 163 23.30 -6.13 -8.86
CA LEU A 163 23.01 -5.37 -7.65
C LEU A 163 22.35 -6.24 -6.59
N LEU A 164 21.32 -6.99 -6.97
CA LEU A 164 20.56 -7.86 -6.05
C LEU A 164 21.41 -9.00 -5.46
N LYS A 165 22.58 -9.33 -6.00
CA LYS A 165 23.50 -10.31 -5.40
C LYS A 165 24.20 -9.81 -4.14
N HIS A 166 24.21 -8.50 -3.88
CA HIS A 166 24.74 -7.95 -2.64
C HIS A 166 23.94 -8.39 -1.40
N TYR A 167 22.68 -8.79 -1.58
CA TYR A 167 21.92 -9.39 -0.49
C TYR A 167 22.52 -10.76 -0.11
N PRO A 168 23.05 -10.92 1.12
CA PRO A 168 23.80 -12.12 1.48
C PRO A 168 22.96 -13.40 1.37
N SER A 169 23.52 -14.45 0.79
CA SER A 169 22.94 -15.79 0.88
C SER A 169 22.91 -16.27 2.33
N GLN A 170 21.92 -17.09 2.72
CA GLN A 170 21.93 -17.75 4.03
C GLN A 170 23.22 -18.60 4.15
N MET A 171 23.97 -18.50 5.25
CA MET A 171 25.03 -19.47 5.56
C MET A 171 24.38 -20.83 5.78
N ARG A 172 24.74 -21.83 4.96
CA ARG A 172 24.44 -23.24 5.26
C ARG A 172 25.46 -23.74 6.27
N ILE A 173 25.00 -24.13 7.46
CA ILE A 173 25.80 -24.94 8.39
C ILE A 173 25.77 -26.39 7.87
N PRO A 174 26.89 -27.14 7.86
CA PRO A 174 26.98 -28.46 7.23
C PRO A 174 26.00 -29.53 7.75
N ASP A 175 25.43 -29.37 8.96
CA ASP A 175 24.66 -30.41 9.66
C ASP A 175 23.24 -29.97 10.06
N GLY A 176 22.54 -29.26 9.19
CA GLY A 176 21.12 -28.94 9.36
C GLY A 176 20.76 -27.56 8.84
N GLU A 177 19.61 -27.47 8.16
CA GLU A 177 19.02 -26.18 7.78
C GLU A 177 18.44 -25.48 9.01
N GLU A 178 19.29 -24.98 9.91
CA GLU A 178 18.86 -23.97 10.88
C GLU A 178 19.05 -22.58 10.26
N GLU A 179 17.93 -21.96 9.87
CA GLU A 179 17.89 -20.53 9.54
C GLU A 179 18.32 -19.74 10.77
N VAL A 180 19.55 -19.20 10.76
CA VAL A 180 19.98 -18.21 11.76
C VAL A 180 18.94 -17.08 11.76
N PRO A 181 18.35 -16.72 12.91
CA PRO A 181 17.39 -15.63 12.98
C PRO A 181 18.03 -14.37 12.43
N GLU A 182 17.44 -13.84 11.35
CA GLU A 182 17.87 -12.60 10.71
C GLU A 182 17.44 -11.43 11.63
N ILE A 183 18.14 -11.24 12.75
CA ILE A 183 17.95 -10.07 13.61
C ILE A 183 18.57 -8.90 12.84
N VAL A 184 17.75 -8.23 12.05
CA VAL A 184 18.10 -6.93 11.51
C VAL A 184 18.00 -5.96 12.68
N GLU A 185 19.14 -5.51 13.21
CA GLU A 185 19.15 -4.48 14.25
C GLU A 185 18.38 -3.24 13.75
N LYS A 186 17.87 -2.39 14.65
CA LYS A 186 17.30 -1.10 14.22
C LYS A 186 18.42 -0.18 13.75
N LEU A 187 18.14 0.65 12.74
CA LEU A 187 19.07 1.71 12.34
C LEU A 187 19.19 2.71 13.50
N GLN A 188 20.41 3.10 13.85
CA GLN A 188 20.63 4.21 14.77
C GLN A 188 20.74 5.52 13.98
N GLU A 189 19.96 6.50 14.37
CA GLU A 189 19.91 7.82 13.76
C GLU A 189 20.94 8.76 14.40
N SER A 190 21.18 9.91 13.76
CA SER A 190 22.12 10.93 14.24
C SER A 190 21.76 11.48 15.62
N ASP A 191 20.47 11.56 15.94
CA ASP A 191 19.92 11.96 17.24
C ASP A 191 19.93 10.84 18.29
N GLY A 192 20.44 9.66 17.94
CA GLY A 192 20.51 8.47 18.79
C GLY A 192 19.22 7.65 18.83
N SER A 193 18.14 8.10 18.19
CA SER A 193 16.91 7.31 18.06
C SER A 193 17.13 6.07 17.20
N ARG A 194 16.21 5.09 17.33
CA ARG A 194 16.30 3.82 16.59
C ARG A 194 15.07 3.62 15.72
N THR A 195 15.27 3.33 14.45
CA THR A 195 14.20 3.22 13.45
C THR A 195 14.27 1.90 12.67
N ASN A 196 13.13 1.47 12.12
CA ASN A 196 13.07 0.34 11.18
C ASN A 196 13.23 0.80 9.72
N SER A 197 13.57 2.07 9.49
CA SER A 197 13.77 2.61 8.15
C SER A 197 15.00 2.03 7.46
N ALA A 198 14.90 1.79 6.15
CA ALA A 198 15.97 1.28 5.29
C ALA A 198 17.14 2.27 5.18
N PHE A 199 16.84 3.57 5.20
CA PHE A 199 17.80 4.67 5.14
C PHE A 199 17.63 5.58 6.36
N PRO A 200 18.70 6.27 6.80
CA PRO A 200 18.60 7.31 7.83
C PRO A 200 17.63 8.43 7.45
N LYS A 201 16.91 8.97 8.43
CA LYS A 201 15.95 10.06 8.22
C LYS A 201 16.56 11.29 7.58
N ASP A 202 17.77 11.65 8.01
CA ASP A 202 18.55 12.78 7.48
C ASP A 202 19.01 12.58 6.03
N ASP A 203 19.01 11.34 5.54
CA ASP A 203 19.36 11.02 4.16
C ASP A 203 18.15 11.08 3.24
N TYR A 204 17.07 10.37 3.59
CA TYR A 204 15.97 10.16 2.65
C TYR A 204 14.98 11.34 2.62
N LEU A 205 14.71 12.03 3.73
CA LEU A 205 13.74 13.13 3.72
C LEU A 205 14.19 14.32 2.87
N PRO A 206 15.42 14.86 3.03
CA PRO A 206 15.88 15.95 2.18
C PRO A 206 15.91 15.56 0.71
N LEU A 207 16.30 14.31 0.41
CA LEU A 207 16.32 13.77 -0.93
C LEU A 207 14.91 13.73 -1.55
N LEU A 208 13.93 13.12 -0.87
CA LEU A 208 12.56 13.05 -1.40
C LEU A 208 11.94 14.43 -1.59
N ARG A 209 12.21 15.38 -0.68
CA ARG A 209 11.74 16.76 -0.81
C ARG A 209 12.35 17.48 -2.00
N ASP A 210 13.66 17.34 -2.22
CA ASP A 210 14.36 17.91 -3.37
C ASP A 210 13.83 17.34 -4.69
N LEU A 211 13.65 16.02 -4.78
CA LEU A 211 13.07 15.36 -5.94
C LEU A 211 11.63 15.82 -6.21
N ARG A 212 10.82 16.00 -5.16
CA ARG A 212 9.47 16.55 -5.28
C ARG A 212 9.47 17.98 -5.78
N ALA A 213 10.31 18.84 -5.20
CA ALA A 213 10.43 20.24 -5.59
C ALA A 213 10.88 20.39 -7.05
N LYS A 214 11.75 19.50 -7.53
CA LYS A 214 12.18 19.43 -8.94
C LYS A 214 11.15 18.78 -9.87
N GLY A 215 10.05 18.24 -9.34
CA GLY A 215 9.03 17.52 -10.09
C GLY A 215 9.53 16.20 -10.70
N GLN A 216 10.60 15.62 -10.14
CA GLN A 216 11.18 14.35 -10.59
C GLN A 216 10.43 13.14 -10.05
N ILE A 217 9.74 13.30 -8.91
CA ILE A 217 8.79 12.33 -8.38
C ILE A 217 7.45 12.99 -8.08
N ASN A 218 6.38 12.22 -8.13
CA ASN A 218 5.04 12.63 -7.73
C ASN A 218 4.62 12.02 -6.37
N GLU A 219 3.43 12.37 -5.88
CA GLU A 219 2.84 11.89 -4.63
C GLU A 219 2.67 10.37 -4.61
N THR A 220 2.32 9.75 -5.75
CA THR A 220 2.26 8.30 -5.88
C THR A 220 3.62 7.67 -5.59
N GLN A 221 4.66 8.16 -6.25
CA GLN A 221 6.02 7.65 -6.04
C GLN A 221 6.46 7.91 -4.60
N CYS A 222 6.17 9.08 -4.02
CA CYS A 222 6.46 9.37 -2.62
C CYS A 222 5.82 8.34 -1.68
N GLY A 223 4.52 8.04 -1.84
CA GLY A 223 3.82 7.05 -1.02
C GLY A 223 4.43 5.65 -1.13
N ILE A 224 4.78 5.20 -2.35
CA ILE A 224 5.42 3.90 -2.58
C ILE A 224 6.82 3.86 -1.95
N LEU A 225 7.65 4.87 -2.22
CA LEU A 225 9.03 4.94 -1.72
C LEU A 225 9.05 5.00 -0.19
N LEU A 226 8.22 5.85 0.43
CA LEU A 226 8.11 5.93 1.89
C LEU A 226 7.67 4.60 2.50
N CYS A 227 6.72 3.88 1.90
CA CYS A 227 6.28 2.57 2.38
C CYS A 227 7.46 1.57 2.44
N PHE A 228 8.27 1.50 1.38
CA PHE A 228 9.48 0.69 1.39
C PHE A 228 10.51 1.19 2.40
N ILE A 229 10.78 2.49 2.44
CA ILE A 229 11.79 3.05 3.34
C ILE A 229 11.43 2.71 4.78
N LEU A 230 10.21 3.01 5.24
CA LEU A 230 9.84 2.92 6.65
C LEU A 230 9.72 1.47 7.17
N HIS A 231 9.33 0.53 6.30
CA HIS A 231 8.96 -0.83 6.74
C HIS A 231 9.92 -1.94 6.27
N SER A 232 11.01 -1.63 5.55
CA SER A 232 11.84 -2.70 4.95
C SER A 232 12.64 -3.54 5.95
N ARG A 233 12.92 -3.03 7.16
CA ARG A 233 13.58 -3.82 8.23
C ARG A 233 12.59 -4.58 9.09
N GLU A 234 11.30 -4.31 8.93
CA GLU A 234 10.25 -4.94 9.73
C GLU A 234 9.86 -6.31 9.17
N LYS A 235 9.50 -7.21 10.09
CA LYS A 235 8.96 -8.53 9.76
C LYS A 235 7.52 -8.66 10.29
N ARG A 236 6.71 -9.48 9.62
CA ARG A 236 5.42 -9.96 10.13
C ARG A 236 5.64 -10.85 11.36
N ASN A 237 4.54 -11.26 12.01
CA ASN A 237 4.58 -12.10 13.22
C ASN A 237 5.27 -13.47 12.99
N ASP A 238 5.31 -13.95 11.74
CA ASP A 238 6.04 -15.16 11.35
C ASP A 238 7.57 -15.00 11.38
N LYS A 239 8.06 -13.77 11.61
CA LYS A 239 9.48 -13.36 11.62
C LYS A 239 10.22 -13.60 10.30
N LYS A 240 9.51 -13.97 9.22
CA LYS A 240 10.08 -14.32 7.92
C LYS A 240 9.62 -13.36 6.82
N THR A 241 8.34 -13.04 6.82
CA THR A 241 7.73 -12.21 5.77
C THR A 241 8.03 -10.73 6.03
N SER A 242 8.45 -10.02 4.98
CA SER A 242 8.65 -8.56 5.02
C SER A 242 7.36 -7.85 5.43
N TYR A 243 7.42 -6.91 6.38
CA TYR A 243 6.20 -6.22 6.82
C TYR A 243 5.54 -5.44 5.67
N VAL A 244 6.31 -4.89 4.74
CA VAL A 244 5.83 -4.17 3.52
C VAL A 244 4.71 -4.91 2.78
N THR A 245 4.65 -6.25 2.85
CA THR A 245 3.56 -6.99 2.19
C THR A 245 2.19 -6.64 2.74
N HIS A 246 2.08 -6.27 4.01
CA HIS A 246 0.83 -5.88 4.65
C HIS A 246 0.28 -4.53 4.13
N PRO A 247 0.98 -3.38 4.24
CA PRO A 247 0.48 -2.12 3.70
C PRO A 247 0.26 -2.18 2.17
N MET A 248 1.06 -2.96 1.43
CA MET A 248 0.82 -3.18 0.00
C MET A 248 -0.49 -3.94 -0.28
N ALA A 249 -0.83 -4.93 0.55
CA ALA A 249 -2.08 -5.66 0.42
C ALA A 249 -3.29 -4.81 0.82
N VAL A 250 -3.19 -4.06 1.93
CA VAL A 250 -4.23 -3.12 2.36
C VAL A 250 -4.46 -2.04 1.30
N ALA A 251 -3.40 -1.44 0.74
CA ALA A 251 -3.53 -0.47 -0.34
C ALA A 251 -4.21 -1.06 -1.58
N ASN A 252 -3.90 -2.30 -1.96
CA ASN A 252 -4.57 -2.96 -3.08
C ASN A 252 -6.06 -3.26 -2.80
N LEU A 253 -6.43 -3.59 -1.55
CA LEU A 253 -7.83 -3.73 -1.15
C LEU A 253 -8.57 -2.39 -1.21
N VAL A 254 -7.99 -1.30 -0.70
CA VAL A 254 -8.57 0.05 -0.79
C VAL A 254 -8.80 0.45 -2.23
N ARG A 255 -7.83 0.20 -3.12
CA ARG A 255 -7.98 0.44 -4.57
C ARG A 255 -9.14 -0.36 -5.19
N GLN A 256 -9.39 -1.58 -4.72
CA GLN A 256 -10.43 -2.46 -5.27
C GLN A 256 -11.84 -2.15 -4.74
N HIS A 257 -11.93 -1.76 -3.47
CA HIS A 257 -13.21 -1.66 -2.76
C HIS A 257 -13.59 -0.22 -2.40
N GLY A 258 -12.67 0.75 -2.46
CA GLY A 258 -12.89 2.12 -1.98
C GLY A 258 -14.10 2.82 -2.62
N GLU A 259 -14.33 2.63 -3.92
CA GLU A 259 -15.51 3.22 -4.60
C GLU A 259 -16.83 2.63 -4.08
N ARG A 260 -16.83 1.36 -3.63
CA ARG A 260 -18.02 0.74 -3.02
C ARG A 260 -18.40 1.40 -1.71
N TYR A 261 -17.48 2.12 -1.06
CA TYR A 261 -17.73 2.86 0.16
C TYR A 261 -18.01 4.35 -0.08
N GLY A 262 -18.38 4.72 -1.30
CA GLY A 262 -18.78 6.09 -1.65
C GLY A 262 -17.62 7.05 -1.90
N LEU A 263 -16.37 6.56 -1.96
CA LEU A 263 -15.23 7.38 -2.37
C LEU A 263 -15.25 7.58 -3.89
N ASN A 264 -15.04 8.81 -4.35
CA ASN A 264 -14.74 9.05 -5.77
C ASN A 264 -13.31 8.60 -6.11
N SER A 265 -12.97 8.52 -7.39
CA SER A 265 -11.66 7.99 -7.81
C SER A 265 -10.44 8.79 -7.31
N ARG A 266 -10.58 10.10 -7.01
CA ARG A 266 -9.52 10.90 -6.36
C ARG A 266 -9.33 10.46 -4.92
N ASP A 267 -10.43 10.30 -4.20
CA ASP A 267 -10.42 9.89 -2.80
C ASP A 267 -9.95 8.44 -2.65
N VAL A 268 -10.28 7.55 -3.59
CA VAL A 268 -9.70 6.19 -3.62
C VAL A 268 -8.19 6.24 -3.81
N TRP A 269 -7.68 7.08 -4.71
CA TRP A 269 -6.23 7.25 -4.87
C TRP A 269 -5.59 7.78 -3.58
N MET A 270 -6.17 8.80 -2.94
CA MET A 270 -5.66 9.35 -1.67
C MET A 270 -5.72 8.32 -0.52
N ALA A 271 -6.83 7.59 -0.37
CA ALA A 271 -6.95 6.50 0.60
C ALA A 271 -5.93 5.39 0.31
N THR A 272 -5.65 5.08 -0.95
CA THR A 272 -4.61 4.12 -1.34
C THR A 272 -3.22 4.58 -0.89
N LEU A 273 -2.90 5.88 -1.01
CA LEU A 273 -1.64 6.44 -0.49
C LEU A 273 -1.60 6.39 1.04
N ALA A 274 -2.70 6.69 1.73
CA ALA A 274 -2.79 6.58 3.18
C ALA A 274 -2.59 5.13 3.65
N ALA A 275 -3.17 4.16 2.94
CA ALA A 275 -2.99 2.72 3.22
C ALA A 275 -1.53 2.26 3.12
N LEU A 276 -0.75 2.81 2.19
CA LEU A 276 0.68 2.50 2.09
C LEU A 276 1.48 2.89 3.34
N LEU A 277 0.97 3.84 4.14
CA LEU A 277 1.67 4.45 5.27
C LEU A 277 0.89 4.37 6.60
N HIS A 278 -0.21 3.61 6.64
CA HIS A 278 -1.10 3.59 7.80
C HIS A 278 -0.41 3.14 9.11
N ASP A 279 0.60 2.28 8.99
CA ASP A 279 1.44 1.81 10.10
C ASP A 279 2.77 2.57 10.21
N GLY A 280 3.03 3.53 9.31
CA GLY A 280 4.33 4.19 9.16
C GLY A 280 4.81 4.84 10.46
N GLY A 281 3.90 5.38 11.27
CA GLY A 281 4.23 6.03 12.54
C GLY A 281 4.47 5.08 13.73
N GLU A 282 4.05 3.81 13.68
CA GLU A 282 4.06 2.94 14.87
C GLU A 282 5.47 2.45 15.26
N LYS A 283 6.38 2.38 14.29
CA LYS A 283 7.72 1.80 14.49
C LYS A 283 8.83 2.55 13.74
N SER A 284 8.52 3.71 13.19
CA SER A 284 9.50 4.66 12.68
C SER A 284 9.55 5.90 13.57
N ASN A 285 10.55 6.72 13.36
CA ASN A 285 10.82 7.99 14.03
C ASN A 285 10.32 9.20 13.22
N ILE A 286 9.37 8.99 12.30
CA ILE A 286 8.80 10.09 11.52
C ILE A 286 7.78 10.88 12.35
N ASN A 287 7.82 12.19 12.20
CA ASN A 287 6.76 13.09 12.58
C ASN A 287 5.79 13.19 11.40
N LEU A 288 4.59 12.63 11.54
CA LEU A 288 3.61 12.56 10.46
C LEU A 288 3.24 13.94 9.88
N ASP A 289 3.20 14.99 10.70
CA ASP A 289 2.90 16.34 10.25
C ASP A 289 4.06 16.96 9.49
N GLN A 290 5.26 16.94 10.09
CA GLN A 290 6.41 17.68 9.56
C GLN A 290 7.11 16.93 8.42
N ASP A 291 7.25 15.62 8.53
CA ASP A 291 8.06 14.82 7.62
C ASP A 291 7.33 14.46 6.33
N LEU A 292 6.00 14.36 6.37
CA LEU A 292 5.17 14.06 5.20
C LEU A 292 4.69 15.30 4.46
N ASP A 293 4.82 16.49 5.06
CA ASP A 293 4.46 17.75 4.41
C ASP A 293 5.25 17.98 3.12
N GLY A 294 4.55 18.45 2.09
CA GLY A 294 5.07 18.63 0.73
C GLY A 294 5.34 17.32 -0.06
N LEU A 295 5.42 16.16 0.60
CA LEU A 295 5.57 14.86 -0.05
C LEU A 295 4.23 14.24 -0.45
N LEU A 296 3.19 14.47 0.37
CA LEU A 296 1.86 13.90 0.18
C LEU A 296 0.77 14.98 0.28
N PRO A 297 -0.43 14.72 -0.28
CA PRO A 297 -1.56 15.64 -0.12
C PRO A 297 -1.94 15.80 1.36
N PRO A 298 -2.31 17.01 1.84
CA PRO A 298 -2.70 17.22 3.24
C PRO A 298 -3.81 16.28 3.71
N GLN A 299 -4.78 15.97 2.85
CA GLN A 299 -5.87 15.03 3.16
C GLN A 299 -5.37 13.61 3.41
N VAL A 300 -4.30 13.20 2.73
CA VAL A 300 -3.64 11.90 2.94
C VAL A 300 -2.93 11.90 4.29
N VAL A 301 -2.19 12.97 4.61
CA VAL A 301 -1.50 13.11 5.90
C VAL A 301 -2.49 13.10 7.07
N GLU A 302 -3.61 13.83 6.97
CA GLU A 302 -4.68 13.79 7.98
C GLU A 302 -5.30 12.40 8.13
N ALA A 303 -5.50 11.66 7.04
CA ALA A 303 -5.98 10.28 7.11
C ALA A 303 -4.97 9.35 7.81
N ILE A 304 -3.67 9.48 7.52
CA ILE A 304 -2.60 8.70 8.18
C ILE A 304 -2.57 9.03 9.68
N LYS A 305 -2.72 10.31 10.06
CA LYS A 305 -2.83 10.71 11.47
C LYS A 305 -4.02 10.05 12.15
N CYS A 306 -5.18 9.99 11.49
CA CYS A 306 -6.35 9.25 11.98
C CYS A 306 -6.03 7.77 12.23
N LEU A 307 -5.27 7.14 11.33
CA LEU A 307 -4.92 5.72 11.37
C LEU A 307 -3.83 5.36 12.39
N HIS A 308 -3.05 6.34 12.84
CA HIS A 308 -2.06 6.14 13.89
C HIS A 308 -2.70 6.29 15.28
N LYS A 309 -2.73 5.21 16.06
CA LYS A 309 -3.28 5.21 17.43
C LYS A 309 -2.37 6.03 18.36
N ARG A 310 -2.96 6.85 19.23
CA ARG A 310 -2.23 7.60 20.26
C ARG A 310 -2.00 6.75 21.51
N ASP A 311 -0.95 7.04 22.27
CA ASP A 311 -0.56 6.25 23.44
C ASP A 311 -1.70 6.14 24.48
N ASP A 312 -2.31 7.26 24.84
CA ASP A 312 -3.37 7.33 25.86
C ASP A 312 -4.81 7.14 25.31
N GLU A 313 -4.94 6.78 24.04
CA GLU A 313 -6.25 6.64 23.40
C GLU A 313 -6.78 5.20 23.53
N SER A 314 -8.03 5.04 23.95
CA SER A 314 -8.68 3.73 23.95
C SER A 314 -8.87 3.22 22.52
N TYR A 315 -9.02 1.90 22.34
CA TYR A 315 -9.26 1.37 21.00
C TYR A 315 -10.56 1.90 20.38
N SER A 316 -11.61 2.08 21.18
CA SER A 316 -12.88 2.65 20.70
C SER A 316 -12.76 4.12 20.31
N GLN A 317 -12.04 4.94 21.09
CA GLN A 317 -11.77 6.34 20.73
C GLN A 317 -10.94 6.45 19.44
N TYR A 318 -9.93 5.60 19.30
CA TYR A 318 -9.14 5.48 18.08
C TYR A 318 -10.01 5.11 16.89
N LEU A 319 -10.92 4.15 17.06
CA LEU A 319 -11.83 3.72 16.00
C LEU A 319 -12.83 4.81 15.61
N GLU A 320 -13.41 5.52 16.58
CA GLU A 320 -14.28 6.69 16.36
C GLU A 320 -13.56 7.77 15.55
N ARG A 321 -12.29 8.05 15.89
CA ARG A 321 -11.45 9.00 15.18
C ARG A 321 -11.14 8.54 13.76
N CYS A 322 -10.80 7.26 13.55
CA CYS A 322 -10.67 6.69 12.21
C CYS A 322 -11.96 6.87 11.41
N ALA A 323 -13.11 6.56 12.01
CA ALA A 323 -14.42 6.61 11.37
C ALA A 323 -14.91 8.05 11.09
N SER A 324 -14.30 9.06 11.69
CA SER A 324 -14.60 10.48 11.43
C SER A 324 -13.99 11.02 10.13
N ASN A 325 -13.02 10.31 9.56
CA ASN A 325 -12.37 10.65 8.29
C ASN A 325 -12.67 9.54 7.26
N PRO A 326 -13.33 9.84 6.13
CA PRO A 326 -13.77 8.81 5.19
C PRO A 326 -12.61 8.04 4.55
N LEU A 327 -11.46 8.69 4.31
CA LEU A 327 -10.27 8.00 3.79
C LEU A 327 -9.74 7.01 4.84
N ALA A 328 -9.56 7.47 6.07
CA ALA A 328 -9.07 6.64 7.18
C ALA A 328 -10.04 5.49 7.50
N ALA A 329 -11.34 5.74 7.44
CA ALA A 329 -12.37 4.72 7.66
C ALA A 329 -12.25 3.57 6.64
N VAL A 330 -12.15 3.89 5.34
CA VAL A 330 -11.97 2.86 4.29
C VAL A 330 -10.66 2.10 4.48
N VAL A 331 -9.56 2.81 4.75
CA VAL A 331 -8.27 2.15 5.02
C VAL A 331 -8.37 1.23 6.23
N LYS A 332 -8.98 1.69 7.33
CA LYS A 332 -9.12 0.90 8.56
C LYS A 332 -9.95 -0.35 8.33
N LEU A 333 -10.98 -0.26 7.51
CA LEU A 333 -11.81 -1.40 7.16
C LEU A 333 -11.02 -2.45 6.36
N CYS A 334 -10.24 -2.02 5.37
CA CYS A 334 -9.38 -2.91 4.60
C CYS A 334 -8.23 -3.51 5.43
N ASP A 335 -7.67 -2.75 6.37
CA ASP A 335 -6.68 -3.24 7.36
C ASP A 335 -7.28 -4.35 8.23
N ILE A 336 -8.46 -4.11 8.82
CA ILE A 336 -9.18 -5.10 9.63
C ILE A 336 -9.48 -6.35 8.79
N TYR A 337 -9.92 -6.20 7.54
CA TYR A 337 -10.18 -7.32 6.65
C TYR A 337 -8.94 -8.18 6.44
N HIS A 338 -7.83 -7.56 6.01
CA HIS A 338 -6.56 -8.25 5.78
C HIS A 338 -6.10 -9.01 7.03
N ASN A 339 -6.12 -8.34 8.20
CA ASN A 339 -5.73 -8.95 9.46
C ASN A 339 -6.69 -10.03 9.96
N SER A 340 -7.95 -10.02 9.52
CA SER A 340 -8.93 -11.07 9.83
C SER A 340 -8.72 -12.30 8.94
N THR A 341 -8.36 -12.11 7.67
CA THR A 341 -8.08 -13.22 6.73
C THR A 341 -6.76 -13.93 6.99
N ASP A 342 -5.84 -13.29 7.72
CA ASP A 342 -4.58 -13.89 8.19
C ASP A 342 -4.77 -14.85 9.39
N ALA A 343 -6.02 -15.11 9.82
CA ALA A 343 -6.32 -16.05 10.90
C ALA A 343 -6.03 -17.50 10.49
N GLY A 344 -5.16 -18.18 11.24
CA GLY A 344 -5.01 -19.63 11.17
C GLY A 344 -6.17 -20.37 11.85
N SER A 345 -6.02 -21.68 12.06
CA SER A 345 -7.01 -22.53 12.75
C SER A 345 -7.28 -22.13 14.21
N ASN A 346 -6.48 -21.25 14.79
CA ASN A 346 -6.61 -20.75 16.16
C ASN A 346 -6.63 -19.21 16.16
N PRO A 347 -7.80 -18.58 15.98
CA PRO A 347 -7.90 -17.13 15.84
C PRO A 347 -7.57 -16.41 17.15
N ALA A 348 -6.95 -15.25 17.01
CA ALA A 348 -6.62 -14.36 18.12
C ALA A 348 -7.88 -13.71 18.70
N PHE A 349 -7.82 -13.29 19.96
CA PHE A 349 -8.91 -12.56 20.64
C PHE A 349 -9.46 -11.41 19.78
N LYS A 350 -8.57 -10.60 19.18
CA LYS A 350 -8.98 -9.48 18.32
C LYS A 350 -9.78 -9.94 17.10
N GLN A 351 -9.45 -11.07 16.50
CA GLN A 351 -10.12 -11.56 15.28
C GLN A 351 -11.55 -12.02 15.56
N VAL A 352 -11.84 -12.50 16.78
CA VAL A 352 -13.17 -12.99 17.16
C VAL A 352 -14.05 -11.90 17.77
N TYR A 353 -13.47 -10.99 18.57
CA TYR A 353 -14.26 -10.02 19.33
C TYR A 353 -14.11 -8.58 18.84
N VAL A 354 -12.87 -8.13 18.63
CA VAL A 354 -12.59 -6.71 18.37
C VAL A 354 -12.82 -6.32 16.91
N TYR A 355 -12.29 -7.09 15.97
CA TYR A 355 -12.38 -6.83 14.54
C TYR A 355 -13.82 -6.89 14.02
N PRO A 356 -14.66 -7.87 14.39
CA PRO A 356 -16.07 -7.89 13.98
C PRO A 356 -16.84 -6.64 14.40
N ILE A 357 -16.70 -6.21 15.66
CA ILE A 357 -17.31 -4.96 16.15
C ILE A 357 -16.76 -3.77 15.36
N ALA A 358 -15.43 -3.70 15.21
CA ALA A 358 -14.78 -2.57 14.58
C ALA A 358 -15.16 -2.39 13.11
N ALA A 359 -15.16 -3.47 12.33
CA ALA A 359 -15.53 -3.42 10.91
C ALA A 359 -16.99 -3.01 10.72
N ASN A 360 -17.91 -3.58 11.51
CA ASN A 360 -19.33 -3.24 11.44
C ASN A 360 -19.58 -1.78 11.84
N TYR A 361 -18.90 -1.30 12.89
CA TYR A 361 -18.98 0.11 13.31
C TYR A 361 -18.45 1.06 12.22
N VAL A 362 -17.27 0.77 11.65
CA VAL A 362 -16.69 1.61 10.58
C VAL A 362 -17.57 1.60 9.34
N GLN A 363 -18.10 0.44 8.95
CA GLN A 363 -19.04 0.35 7.83
C GLN A 363 -20.32 1.16 8.09
N TYR A 364 -20.86 1.09 9.31
CA TYR A 364 -22.01 1.90 9.73
C TYR A 364 -21.73 3.40 9.60
N ARG A 365 -20.57 3.85 10.08
CA ARG A 365 -20.13 5.25 10.02
C ARG A 365 -19.90 5.74 8.59
N LEU A 366 -19.40 4.89 7.70
CA LEU A 366 -19.28 5.19 6.26
C LEU A 366 -20.66 5.41 5.61
N LYS A 367 -21.68 4.64 6.03
CA LYS A 367 -23.06 4.80 5.54
C LYS A 367 -23.79 6.01 6.15
N HIS A 368 -23.43 6.40 7.37
CA HIS A 368 -24.09 7.45 8.13
C HIS A 368 -23.07 8.53 8.58
N PRO A 369 -22.38 9.21 7.66
CA PRO A 369 -21.22 10.05 8.00
C PRO A 369 -21.54 11.17 8.99
N ASN A 370 -22.78 11.68 8.96
CA ASN A 370 -23.23 12.79 9.80
C ASN A 370 -23.58 12.40 11.24
N GLU A 371 -23.78 11.11 11.51
CA GLU A 371 -24.03 10.67 12.88
C GLU A 371 -22.76 10.83 13.74
N LYS A 372 -22.90 10.86 15.06
CA LYS A 372 -21.75 10.91 15.99
C LYS A 372 -21.91 9.87 17.09
N LEU A 373 -22.27 8.67 16.65
CA LEU A 373 -22.48 7.51 17.52
C LEU A 373 -21.13 6.96 17.97
N SER A 374 -20.93 6.82 19.27
CA SER A 374 -19.78 6.11 19.85
C SER A 374 -19.84 4.62 19.57
N VAL A 375 -18.72 3.91 19.74
CA VAL A 375 -18.70 2.44 19.58
C VAL A 375 -19.62 1.77 20.60
N ALA A 376 -19.61 2.25 21.85
CA ALA A 376 -20.45 1.72 22.92
C ALA A 376 -21.95 1.86 22.61
N GLU A 377 -22.37 3.04 22.13
CA GLU A 377 -23.76 3.25 21.72
C GLU A 377 -24.13 2.40 20.50
N PHE A 378 -23.23 2.22 19.54
CA PHE A 378 -23.43 1.32 18.41
C PHE A 378 -23.64 -0.13 18.85
N VAL A 379 -22.81 -0.62 19.78
CA VAL A 379 -22.92 -1.96 20.37
C VAL A 379 -24.27 -2.15 21.06
N LYS A 380 -24.68 -1.17 21.85
CA LYS A 380 -25.98 -1.15 22.54
C LYS A 380 -27.15 -1.12 21.58
N HIS A 381 -27.17 -0.19 20.62
CA HIS A 381 -28.26 -0.02 19.66
C HIS A 381 -28.47 -1.27 18.80
N ASN A 382 -27.38 -1.90 18.37
CA ASN A 382 -27.44 -3.10 17.54
C ASN A 382 -27.55 -4.39 18.36
N LYS A 383 -27.63 -4.30 19.69
CA LYS A 383 -27.74 -5.46 20.61
C LYS A 383 -26.67 -6.51 20.33
N ILE A 384 -25.42 -6.06 20.13
CA ILE A 384 -24.30 -6.95 19.77
C ILE A 384 -23.92 -7.84 20.96
N CYS A 385 -23.77 -7.23 22.13
CA CYS A 385 -23.55 -7.88 23.43
C CYS A 385 -24.02 -6.96 24.57
N SER A 386 -23.93 -7.39 25.83
CA SER A 386 -24.25 -6.55 26.99
C SER A 386 -23.18 -5.49 27.25
N GLU A 387 -23.52 -4.44 27.99
CA GLU A 387 -22.57 -3.37 28.35
C GLU A 387 -21.40 -3.91 29.18
N GLU A 388 -21.64 -4.87 30.08
CA GLU A 388 -20.61 -5.52 30.89
C GLU A 388 -19.66 -6.36 30.03
N VAL A 389 -20.20 -7.11 29.07
CA VAL A 389 -19.41 -7.91 28.12
C VAL A 389 -18.56 -7.00 27.24
N PHE A 390 -19.13 -5.90 26.75
CA PHE A 390 -18.38 -4.94 25.93
C PHE A 390 -17.25 -4.27 26.71
N ALA A 391 -17.51 -3.83 27.95
CA ALA A 391 -16.49 -3.25 28.82
C ALA A 391 -15.33 -4.23 29.08
N GLU A 392 -15.65 -5.52 29.27
CA GLU A 392 -14.63 -6.55 29.44
C GLU A 392 -13.84 -6.80 28.14
N ILE A 393 -14.49 -6.78 26.97
CA ILE A 393 -13.80 -6.85 25.68
C ILE A 393 -12.82 -5.68 25.53
N GLU A 394 -13.23 -4.45 25.87
CA GLU A 394 -12.36 -3.28 25.81
C GLU A 394 -11.17 -3.40 26.75
N ARG A 395 -11.41 -3.86 27.98
CA ARG A 395 -10.35 -4.09 28.99
C ARG A 395 -9.32 -5.09 28.46
N ILE A 396 -9.76 -6.23 27.93
CA ILE A 396 -8.87 -7.25 27.35
C ILE A 396 -8.14 -6.70 26.11
N ALA A 397 -8.84 -5.92 25.28
CA ALA A 397 -8.26 -5.31 24.07
C ALA A 397 -7.21 -4.24 24.38
N GLN A 398 -7.16 -3.69 25.60
CA GLN A 398 -6.13 -2.75 26.03
C GLN A 398 -4.87 -3.47 26.55
N HIS A 399 -5.02 -4.55 27.32
CA HIS A 399 -3.90 -5.25 27.96
C HIS A 399 -3.13 -6.21 27.02
N ASP A 400 -1.83 -5.99 26.87
CA ASP A 400 -1.00 -6.68 25.87
C ASP A 400 -0.71 -8.16 26.18
N THR A 401 -0.77 -8.54 27.46
CA THR A 401 -0.56 -9.92 27.93
C THR A 401 -1.72 -10.86 27.57
N ASP A 402 -2.94 -10.33 27.51
CA ASP A 402 -4.16 -11.11 27.28
C ASP A 402 -4.53 -11.22 25.79
N LYS A 403 -4.06 -10.29 24.95
CA LYS A 403 -4.22 -10.33 23.48
C LYS A 403 -3.56 -11.54 22.81
N LYS A 404 -2.53 -12.13 23.45
CA LYS A 404 -1.78 -13.29 22.92
C LYS A 404 -2.46 -14.63 23.16
N LYS A 405 -3.47 -14.67 24.03
CA LYS A 405 -4.24 -15.89 24.27
C LYS A 405 -5.23 -16.13 23.12
N PRO A 406 -5.49 -17.40 22.76
CA PRO A 406 -6.48 -17.71 21.75
C PRO A 406 -7.88 -17.28 22.18
N ALA A 407 -8.73 -16.91 21.23
CA ALA A 407 -10.09 -16.48 21.52
C ALA A 407 -10.91 -17.53 22.29
N SER A 408 -10.60 -18.81 22.11
CA SER A 408 -11.23 -19.93 22.83
C SER A 408 -11.13 -19.81 24.36
N ALA A 409 -10.09 -19.16 24.88
CA ALA A 409 -9.92 -18.95 26.32
C ALA A 409 -10.99 -18.02 26.94
N TYR A 410 -11.65 -17.19 26.12
CA TYR A 410 -12.61 -16.17 26.57
C TYR A 410 -14.06 -16.51 26.23
N ARG A 411 -14.29 -17.57 25.46
CA ARG A 411 -15.61 -17.88 24.90
C ARG A 411 -16.65 -18.18 25.97
N ASN A 412 -16.25 -18.86 27.04
CA ASN A 412 -17.15 -19.19 28.14
C ASN A 412 -17.59 -17.96 28.96
N SER A 413 -16.76 -16.92 29.04
CA SER A 413 -17.06 -15.71 29.83
C SER A 413 -17.75 -14.62 29.01
N LEU A 414 -17.38 -14.47 27.73
CA LEU A 414 -17.89 -13.40 26.87
C LEU A 414 -19.06 -13.82 25.98
N GLY A 415 -19.23 -15.12 25.75
CA GLY A 415 -20.22 -15.64 24.81
C GLY A 415 -19.91 -15.29 23.35
N ASP A 416 -20.94 -15.40 22.50
CA ASP A 416 -20.88 -15.03 21.09
C ASP A 416 -21.47 -13.61 20.87
N LEU A 417 -21.00 -12.94 19.81
CA LEU A 417 -21.49 -11.64 19.39
C LEU A 417 -22.69 -11.80 18.43
N ASN A 418 -23.68 -10.92 18.55
CA ASN A 418 -24.92 -10.97 17.77
C ASN A 418 -25.01 -9.82 16.76
N ASN A 419 -25.89 -9.96 15.75
CA ASN A 419 -26.26 -8.89 14.81
C ASN A 419 -25.08 -8.21 14.08
N LEU A 420 -24.00 -8.95 13.85
CA LEU A 420 -22.84 -8.50 13.07
C LEU A 420 -22.86 -9.14 11.69
N LYS A 421 -22.49 -8.36 10.67
CA LYS A 421 -22.16 -8.89 9.35
C LYS A 421 -20.78 -9.54 9.38
N THR A 422 -20.58 -10.54 8.53
CA THR A 422 -19.27 -11.15 8.34
C THR A 422 -18.33 -10.19 7.60
N MET A 423 -17.02 -10.43 7.68
CA MET A 423 -16.03 -9.61 6.98
C MET A 423 -16.22 -9.62 5.46
N ASP A 424 -16.55 -10.77 4.89
CA ASP A 424 -16.77 -10.91 3.44
C ASP A 424 -18.07 -10.21 2.99
N ASP A 425 -19.13 -10.25 3.83
CA ASP A 425 -20.35 -9.48 3.57
C ASP A 425 -20.05 -7.97 3.58
N ILE A 426 -19.20 -7.51 4.51
CA ILE A 426 -18.84 -6.09 4.61
C ILE A 426 -18.01 -5.62 3.40
N LEU A 427 -17.13 -6.46 2.88
CA LEU A 427 -16.30 -6.13 1.71
C LEU A 427 -17.03 -6.23 0.37
N SER A 428 -18.06 -7.07 0.30
CA SER A 428 -18.88 -7.26 -0.90
C SER A 428 -20.00 -6.22 -1.03
N GLU A 429 -20.43 -5.60 0.06
CA GLU A 429 -21.52 -4.63 0.08
C GLU A 429 -21.13 -3.27 -0.53
N THR A 430 -22.00 -2.75 -1.41
CA THR A 430 -21.89 -1.40 -1.96
C THR A 430 -22.76 -0.43 -1.15
N ILE A 431 -22.16 0.65 -0.66
CA ILE A 431 -22.87 1.81 -0.15
C ILE A 431 -23.47 2.51 -1.37
N ILE A 432 -24.74 2.24 -1.66
CA ILE A 432 -25.48 2.96 -2.68
C ILE A 432 -25.56 4.42 -2.22
N SER A 433 -24.87 5.31 -2.92
CA SER A 433 -25.14 6.74 -2.79
C SER A 433 -26.57 6.97 -3.27
N ASN A 434 -27.47 7.33 -2.36
CA ASN A 434 -28.75 7.96 -2.73
C ASN A 434 -28.48 9.38 -3.28
N GLU A 435 -27.66 9.48 -4.32
CA GLU A 435 -27.65 10.64 -5.20
C GLU A 435 -28.52 10.26 -6.39
N GLU A 436 -29.69 10.88 -6.46
CA GLU A 436 -30.54 10.88 -7.64
C GLU A 436 -29.67 11.17 -8.87
N ASP A 437 -29.67 10.24 -9.81
CA ASP A 437 -28.93 10.33 -11.07
C ASP A 437 -29.31 11.64 -11.80
N PRO A 438 -28.40 12.64 -11.90
CA PRO A 438 -28.71 13.89 -12.58
C PRO A 438 -29.02 13.68 -14.06
N VAL A 439 -28.58 12.57 -14.64
CA VAL A 439 -28.79 12.21 -16.05
C VAL A 439 -30.25 11.83 -16.29
N ALA A 440 -30.91 11.18 -15.32
CA ALA A 440 -32.33 10.82 -15.43
C ALA A 440 -33.24 12.06 -15.47
N HIS A 441 -32.88 13.14 -14.76
CA HIS A 441 -33.63 14.40 -14.78
C HIS A 441 -33.41 15.24 -16.04
N ALA A 442 -32.23 15.17 -16.65
CA ALA A 442 -31.95 15.86 -17.92
C ALA A 442 -32.75 15.25 -19.09
N ASP A 443 -32.87 13.91 -19.11
CA ASP A 443 -33.67 13.20 -20.12
C ASP A 443 -35.18 13.37 -19.91
N SER A 444 -35.66 13.53 -18.66
CA SER A 444 -37.08 13.82 -18.42
C SER A 444 -37.46 15.22 -18.92
N ARG A 445 -36.60 16.24 -18.69
CA ARG A 445 -36.86 17.61 -19.16
C ARG A 445 -36.78 17.77 -20.68
N ARG A 446 -35.92 17.00 -21.36
CA ARG A 446 -35.87 16.96 -22.83
C ARG A 446 -37.08 16.29 -23.49
N LYS A 447 -37.81 15.45 -22.75
CA LYS A 447 -39.07 14.85 -23.21
C LYS A 447 -40.27 15.78 -23.01
N GLU A 448 -40.20 16.70 -22.06
CA GLU A 448 -41.29 17.64 -21.73
C GLU A 448 -41.18 18.98 -22.47
N ASP A 449 -39.99 19.38 -22.95
CA ASP A 449 -39.78 20.62 -23.70
C ASP A 449 -39.26 20.35 -25.13
N PRO A 450 -40.13 20.47 -26.16
CA PRO A 450 -39.76 20.26 -27.56
C PRO A 450 -38.68 21.23 -28.09
N SER A 451 -38.41 22.34 -27.39
CA SER A 451 -37.41 23.33 -27.80
C SER A 451 -35.96 22.92 -27.49
N LEU A 452 -35.76 21.83 -26.74
CA LEU A 452 -34.46 21.32 -26.29
C LEU A 452 -33.96 20.08 -27.06
N GLN A 453 -34.59 19.71 -28.17
CA GLN A 453 -34.12 18.66 -29.07
C GLN A 453 -33.30 19.27 -30.24
N PRO A 454 -32.19 18.63 -30.67
CA PRO A 454 -31.25 19.19 -31.65
C PRO A 454 -31.82 19.35 -33.07
#